data_AF-A0A2G0Y8X7-F1
#
_entry.id   AF-A0A2G0Y8X7-F1
#
_cell.length_a   1.000
_cell.length_b   1.000
_cell.length_c   1.000
_cell.angle_alpha   90.00
_cell.angle_beta   90.00
_cell.angle_gamma   90.00
#
_symmetry.space_group_name_H-M   'P 1'
#
loop_
_entity.id
_entity.type
_entity.pdbx_description
1 polymer ?
#
loop_
_entity_poly.entity_id
_entity_poly.type
_entity_poly.pdbx_seq_one_letter_code
_entity_poly.pdbx_strand_id
1 'polypeptide(L)'
;MKVLFMCTHNSCRSILSEALFNHLASEGVEAVSSGSFPSGRVNQRALQTLEAAGISTAGLSSKASDIFEGSPPDIVVTVCDRAAGEACPIFFGPALKAHWGLADPSEATGSEIEITKAFDATLAKIRERVSAFLALPLKTMSPDQLKAELNRIGSL
;
A
#
# COMPACT_ATOMS: atom_id res chain seq x y z
N MET A 1 2.89 -15.55 2.87
CA MET A 1 1.65 -14.75 2.86
C MET A 1 1.87 -13.56 1.96
N LYS A 2 0.94 -13.30 1.04
CA LYS A 2 1.04 -12.23 0.05
C LYS A 2 0.00 -11.14 0.33
N VAL A 3 0.46 -9.91 0.50
CA VAL A 3 -0.36 -8.73 0.76
C VAL A 3 -0.39 -7.84 -0.49
N LEU A 4 -1.56 -7.62 -1.07
CA LEU A 4 -1.74 -6.76 -2.22
C LEU A 4 -2.21 -5.36 -1.80
N PHE A 5 -1.40 -4.33 -2.04
CA PHE A 5 -1.79 -2.93 -1.92
C PHE A 5 -2.41 -2.41 -3.23
N MET A 6 -3.65 -1.95 -3.19
CA MET A 6 -4.37 -1.46 -4.37
C MET A 6 -4.71 0.03 -4.25
N CYS A 7 -4.41 0.78 -5.31
CA CYS A 7 -4.97 2.11 -5.54
C CYS A 7 -5.53 2.21 -6.96
N THR A 8 -5.86 3.41 -7.44
CA THR A 8 -6.37 3.58 -8.80
C THR A 8 -5.27 3.35 -9.85
N HIS A 9 -4.17 4.10 -9.76
CA HIS A 9 -3.19 4.19 -10.85
C HIS A 9 -1.91 3.35 -10.65
N ASN A 10 -1.76 2.69 -9.50
CA ASN A 10 -0.52 2.01 -9.09
C ASN A 10 0.76 2.82 -9.32
N SER A 11 0.70 4.11 -9.02
CA SER A 11 1.79 5.04 -9.32
C SER A 11 2.46 5.60 -8.06
N CYS A 12 1.70 5.78 -6.96
CA CYS A 12 2.17 6.48 -5.77
C CYS A 12 1.92 5.68 -4.47
N ARG A 13 0.75 5.84 -3.84
CA ARG A 13 0.42 5.27 -2.51
C ARG A 13 0.64 3.75 -2.40
N SER A 14 0.19 2.97 -3.38
CA SER A 14 0.38 1.52 -3.35
C SER A 14 1.83 1.09 -3.58
N ILE A 15 2.61 1.87 -4.35
CA ILE A 15 4.05 1.64 -4.55
C ILE A 15 4.83 1.95 -3.26
N LEU A 16 4.54 3.09 -2.61
CA LEU A 16 5.10 3.43 -1.31
C LEU A 16 4.82 2.34 -0.28
N SER A 17 3.59 1.79 -0.30
CA SER A 17 3.16 0.72 0.59
C SER A 17 3.89 -0.60 0.33
N GLU A 18 4.00 -1.04 -0.93
CA GLU A 18 4.74 -2.25 -1.32
C GLU A 18 6.20 -2.18 -0.88
N ALA A 19 6.89 -1.10 -1.26
CA ALA A 19 8.31 -0.95 -1.01
C ALA A 19 8.62 -0.87 0.50
N LEU A 20 7.88 -0.05 1.24
CA LEU A 20 8.08 0.09 2.68
C LEU A 20 7.74 -1.20 3.43
N PHE A 21 6.69 -1.91 3.02
CA PHE A 21 6.33 -3.20 3.61
C PHE A 21 7.46 -4.20 3.44
N ASN A 22 7.95 -4.38 2.20
CA ASN A 22 9.01 -5.35 1.93
C ASN A 22 10.35 -4.97 2.59
N HIS A 23 10.60 -3.67 2.82
CA HIS A 23 11.76 -3.22 3.56
C HIS A 23 11.72 -3.59 5.06
N LEU A 24 10.52 -3.66 5.65
CA LEU A 24 10.34 -3.97 7.08
C LEU A 24 10.00 -5.44 7.34
N ALA A 25 9.49 -6.16 6.34
CA ALA A 25 9.02 -7.52 6.49
C ALA A 25 10.17 -8.50 6.74
N SER A 26 9.93 -9.45 7.64
CA SER A 26 10.76 -10.65 7.79
C SER A 26 10.33 -11.72 6.79
N GLU A 27 11.10 -12.82 6.68
CA GLU A 27 10.74 -13.96 5.85
C GLU A 27 9.31 -14.48 6.10
N GLY A 28 8.65 -14.89 5.02
CA GLY A 28 7.32 -15.52 5.06
C GLY A 28 6.14 -14.58 4.80
N VAL A 29 6.36 -13.26 4.73
CA VAL A 29 5.36 -12.29 4.29
C VAL A 29 5.96 -11.35 3.26
N GLU A 30 5.23 -11.12 2.17
CA GLU A 30 5.63 -10.21 1.10
C GLU A 30 4.46 -9.32 0.69
N ALA A 31 4.80 -8.11 0.22
CA ALA A 31 3.85 -7.20 -0.39
C ALA A 31 4.05 -7.10 -1.89
N VAL A 32 2.94 -6.92 -2.59
CA VAL A 32 2.86 -6.54 -4.01
C VAL A 32 1.86 -5.40 -4.15
N SER A 33 1.86 -4.70 -5.27
CA SER A 33 0.88 -3.65 -5.56
C SER A 33 0.26 -3.76 -6.95
N SER A 34 -0.93 -3.20 -7.08
CA SER A 34 -1.61 -3.02 -8.37
C SER A 34 -2.52 -1.80 -8.40
N GLY A 35 -3.09 -1.56 -9.59
CA GLY A 35 -4.06 -0.52 -9.88
C GLY A 35 -5.29 -1.09 -10.56
N SER A 36 -6.46 -0.47 -10.34
CA SER A 36 -7.64 -0.73 -11.17
C SER A 36 -7.49 -0.14 -12.58
N PHE A 37 -6.80 0.98 -12.70
CA PHE A 37 -6.45 1.66 -13.95
C PHE A 37 -4.96 2.04 -13.92
N PRO A 38 -4.04 1.06 -13.98
CA PRO A 38 -2.62 1.33 -13.82
C PRO A 38 -2.13 2.33 -14.88
N SER A 39 -1.38 3.33 -14.43
CA SER A 39 -0.83 4.37 -15.31
C SER A 39 0.31 3.89 -16.22
N GLY A 40 0.85 2.71 -15.95
CA GLY A 40 2.03 2.16 -16.61
C GLY A 40 3.35 2.79 -16.16
N ARG A 41 3.33 3.79 -15.27
CA ARG A 41 4.52 4.49 -14.78
C ARG A 41 4.45 4.77 -13.28
N VAL A 42 5.55 4.53 -12.58
CA VAL A 42 5.67 4.89 -11.17
C VAL A 42 5.95 6.39 -11.02
N ASN A 43 5.30 7.02 -10.04
CA ASN A 43 5.48 8.43 -9.72
C ASN A 43 6.93 8.67 -9.26
N GLN A 44 7.62 9.59 -9.93
CA GLN A 44 9.03 9.87 -9.65
C GLN A 44 9.28 10.37 -8.23
N ARG A 45 8.35 11.18 -7.68
CA ARG A 45 8.47 11.66 -6.30
C ARG A 45 8.29 10.52 -5.28
N ALA A 46 7.45 9.52 -5.60
CA ALA A 46 7.35 8.32 -4.76
C ALA A 46 8.68 7.56 -4.71
N LEU A 47 9.35 7.38 -5.86
CA LEU A 47 10.68 6.76 -5.92
C LEU A 47 11.72 7.56 -5.11
N GLN A 48 11.77 8.88 -5.31
CA GLN A 48 12.68 9.76 -4.58
C GLN A 48 12.45 9.70 -3.06
N THR A 49 11.19 9.63 -2.62
CA THR A 49 10.84 9.52 -1.20
C THR A 49 11.33 8.18 -0.61
N LEU A 50 11.21 7.08 -1.35
CA LEU A 50 11.74 5.78 -0.94
C LEU A 50 13.26 5.79 -0.86
N GLU A 51 13.93 6.32 -1.87
CA GLU A 51 15.40 6.41 -1.93
C GLU A 51 15.95 7.27 -0.79
N ALA A 52 15.33 8.43 -0.53
CA ALA A 52 15.68 9.29 0.60
C ALA A 52 15.51 8.61 1.97
N ALA A 53 14.56 7.67 2.08
CA ALA A 53 14.33 6.85 3.27
C ALA A 53 15.21 5.59 3.33
N GLY A 54 16.12 5.37 2.36
CA GLY A 54 16.97 4.18 2.30
C GLY A 54 16.25 2.90 1.88
N ILE A 55 15.10 3.02 1.21
CA ILE A 55 14.26 1.90 0.78
C ILE A 55 14.52 1.61 -0.70
N SER A 56 14.74 0.34 -1.03
CA SER A 56 14.99 -0.10 -2.41
C SER A 56 13.78 0.16 -3.31
N THR A 57 14.05 0.65 -4.52
CA THR A 57 13.06 0.86 -5.59
C THR A 57 13.10 -0.22 -6.68
N ALA A 58 13.99 -1.21 -6.54
CA ALA A 58 14.19 -2.24 -7.54
C ALA A 58 12.92 -3.10 -7.75
N GLY A 59 12.54 -3.31 -9.01
CA GLY A 59 11.41 -4.17 -9.38
C GLY A 59 10.02 -3.52 -9.24
N LEU A 60 9.93 -2.29 -8.72
CA LEU A 60 8.67 -1.56 -8.62
C LEU A 60 8.14 -1.21 -10.02
N SER A 61 6.85 -1.42 -10.24
CA SER A 61 6.20 -1.15 -11.53
C SER A 61 4.69 -0.96 -11.36
N SER A 62 4.11 -0.14 -12.25
CA SER A 62 2.66 0.07 -12.31
C SER A 62 2.01 -1.04 -13.15
N LYS A 63 1.11 -1.82 -12.55
CA LYS A 63 0.46 -3.00 -13.16
C LYS A 63 -0.97 -3.23 -12.69
N ALA A 64 -1.73 -3.97 -13.48
CA ALA A 64 -3.10 -4.40 -13.15
C ALA A 64 -3.08 -5.59 -12.17
N SER A 65 -4.21 -5.86 -11.51
CA SER A 65 -4.33 -7.02 -10.59
C SER A 65 -4.33 -8.37 -11.30
N ASP A 66 -4.64 -8.41 -12.59
CA ASP A 66 -4.86 -9.65 -13.37
C ASP A 66 -3.60 -10.53 -13.41
N ILE A 67 -2.42 -9.93 -13.25
CA ILE A 67 -1.15 -10.66 -13.15
C ILE A 67 -1.09 -11.61 -11.95
N PHE A 68 -1.97 -11.42 -10.95
CA PHE A 68 -2.04 -12.23 -9.74
C PHE A 68 -3.10 -13.33 -9.81
N GLU A 69 -3.82 -13.50 -10.93
CA GLU A 69 -4.83 -14.57 -11.06
C GLU A 69 -4.24 -15.97 -10.82
N GLY A 70 -3.04 -16.24 -11.33
CA GLY A 70 -2.34 -17.51 -11.13
C GLY A 70 -1.71 -17.69 -9.74
N SER A 71 -1.63 -16.62 -8.94
CA SER A 71 -1.05 -16.64 -7.59
C SER A 71 -1.71 -15.56 -6.73
N PRO A 72 -2.98 -15.77 -6.33
CA PRO A 72 -3.79 -14.74 -5.70
C PRO A 72 -3.21 -14.33 -4.34
N PRO A 73 -3.41 -13.06 -3.93
CA PRO A 73 -3.00 -12.60 -2.61
C PRO A 73 -3.89 -13.19 -1.51
N ASP A 74 -3.32 -13.32 -0.31
CA ASP A 74 -4.07 -13.71 0.89
C ASP A 74 -4.87 -12.50 1.45
N ILE A 75 -4.28 -11.31 1.34
CA ILE A 75 -4.83 -10.06 1.87
C ILE A 75 -4.82 -8.99 0.77
N VAL A 76 -5.88 -8.19 0.68
CA VAL A 76 -5.95 -7.01 -0.18
C VAL A 76 -6.20 -5.79 0.68
N VAL A 77 -5.30 -4.81 0.62
CA VAL A 77 -5.44 -3.52 1.28
C VAL A 77 -5.65 -2.43 0.23
N THR A 78 -6.82 -1.81 0.25
CA THR A 78 -7.10 -0.64 -0.60
C THR A 78 -6.63 0.64 0.10
N VAL A 79 -5.95 1.53 -0.63
CA VAL A 79 -5.31 2.75 -0.06
C VAL A 79 -5.81 4.07 -0.64
N CYS A 80 -6.87 4.02 -1.45
CA CYS A 80 -7.67 5.16 -1.92
C CYS A 80 -8.10 6.06 -0.74
N ASP A 81 -8.25 7.36 -0.97
CA ASP A 81 -8.83 8.25 0.05
C ASP A 81 -10.36 8.32 -0.13
N ARG A 82 -11.09 7.44 0.57
CA ARG A 82 -12.57 7.49 0.57
C ARG A 82 -13.11 8.79 1.15
N ALA A 83 -12.41 9.40 2.12
CA ALA A 83 -12.86 10.65 2.72
C ALA A 83 -12.79 11.81 1.72
N ALA A 84 -11.82 11.75 0.78
CA ALA A 84 -11.74 12.63 -0.37
C ALA A 84 -12.69 12.25 -1.54
N GLY A 85 -13.51 11.21 -1.38
CA GLY A 85 -14.48 10.78 -2.40
C GLY A 85 -13.88 9.88 -3.50
N GLU A 86 -12.68 9.33 -3.31
CA GLU A 86 -12.08 8.44 -4.31
C GLU A 86 -12.84 7.12 -4.44
N ALA A 87 -13.08 6.71 -5.69
CA ALA A 87 -13.58 5.38 -5.99
C ALA A 87 -12.52 4.33 -5.62
N CYS A 88 -12.88 3.42 -4.72
CA CYS A 88 -11.94 2.39 -4.29
C CYS A 88 -11.87 1.22 -5.28
N PRO A 89 -10.67 0.73 -5.60
CA PRO A 89 -10.51 -0.43 -6.46
C PRO A 89 -11.17 -1.66 -5.83
N ILE A 90 -11.77 -2.49 -6.67
CA ILE A 90 -12.43 -3.73 -6.28
C ILE A 90 -11.52 -4.89 -6.68
N PHE A 91 -11.29 -5.81 -5.75
CA PHE A 91 -10.67 -7.11 -6.02
C PHE A 91 -11.73 -8.20 -5.92
N PHE A 92 -11.84 -9.07 -6.93
CA PHE A 92 -12.89 -10.10 -7.01
C PHE A 92 -12.50 -11.45 -6.39
N GLY A 93 -11.23 -11.67 -6.04
CA GLY A 93 -10.76 -12.94 -5.46
C GLY A 93 -11.09 -13.15 -3.97
N PRO A 94 -10.76 -14.34 -3.44
CA PRO A 94 -11.12 -14.81 -2.08
C PRO A 94 -10.33 -14.14 -0.94
N ALA A 95 -9.46 -13.19 -1.27
CA ALA A 95 -8.58 -12.52 -0.32
C ALA A 95 -9.36 -11.81 0.79
N LEU A 96 -8.77 -11.77 1.98
CA LEU A 96 -9.26 -10.96 3.07
C LEU A 96 -9.01 -9.48 2.75
N LYS A 97 -10.06 -8.66 2.74
CA LYS A 97 -9.99 -7.26 2.27
C LYS A 97 -9.84 -6.31 3.45
N ALA A 98 -9.14 -5.20 3.29
CA ALA A 98 -9.10 -4.09 4.24
C ALA A 98 -8.97 -2.75 3.51
N HIS A 99 -9.15 -1.67 4.25
CA HIS A 99 -9.05 -0.31 3.72
C HIS A 99 -8.21 0.55 4.65
N TRP A 100 -7.08 1.03 4.15
CA TRP A 100 -6.16 1.91 4.85
C TRP A 100 -6.08 3.21 4.06
N GLY A 101 -7.08 4.08 4.20
CA GLY A 101 -7.16 5.32 3.44
C GLY A 101 -5.94 6.21 3.66
N LEU A 102 -5.34 6.68 2.58
CA LEU A 102 -4.18 7.56 2.57
C LEU A 102 -4.47 8.76 1.67
N ALA A 103 -4.26 9.97 2.20
CA ALA A 103 -4.24 11.18 1.38
C ALA A 103 -3.26 10.99 0.21
N ASP A 104 -3.64 11.44 -0.99
CA ASP A 104 -2.79 11.33 -2.16
C ASP A 104 -1.72 12.44 -2.17
N PRO A 105 -0.44 12.13 -1.91
CA PRO A 105 0.59 13.16 -1.92
C PRO A 105 0.89 13.65 -3.35
N SER A 106 0.43 12.96 -4.39
CA SER A 106 0.59 13.41 -5.78
C SER A 106 -0.36 14.53 -6.17
N GLU A 107 -1.40 14.77 -5.38
CA GLU A 107 -2.30 15.92 -5.53
C GLU A 107 -1.85 17.13 -4.69
N ALA A 108 -0.78 16.99 -3.91
CA ALA A 108 -0.23 18.11 -3.14
C ALA A 108 0.25 19.23 -4.08
N THR A 109 -0.14 20.46 -3.75
CA THR A 109 0.24 21.68 -4.47
C THR A 109 0.99 22.63 -3.54
N GLY A 110 1.75 23.56 -4.12
CA GLY A 110 2.55 24.53 -3.36
C GLY A 110 4.03 24.45 -3.68
N SER A 111 4.85 24.87 -2.73
CA SER A 111 6.31 24.80 -2.81
C SER A 111 6.83 23.35 -2.80
N GLU A 112 8.04 23.13 -3.31
CA GLU A 112 8.69 21.82 -3.27
C GLU A 112 8.79 21.26 -1.85
N ILE A 113 8.99 22.12 -0.84
CA ILE A 113 9.02 21.71 0.57
C ILE A 113 7.66 21.19 1.04
N GLU A 114 6.56 21.83 0.64
CA GLU A 114 5.21 21.39 1.00
C GLU A 114 4.86 20.06 0.33
N ILE A 115 5.23 19.90 -0.94
CA ILE A 115 5.05 18.64 -1.67
C ILE A 115 5.87 17.52 -1.01
N THR A 116 7.16 17.73 -0.74
CA THR A 116 8.00 16.73 -0.06
C THR A 116 7.42 16.35 1.31
N LYS A 117 6.96 17.33 2.10
CA LYS A 117 6.30 17.06 3.38
C LYS A 117 5.06 16.19 3.24
N ALA A 118 4.27 16.35 2.17
CA ALA A 118 3.11 15.50 1.92
C ALA A 118 3.53 14.05 1.67
N PHE A 119 4.56 13.82 0.84
CA PHE A 119 5.11 12.50 0.59
C PHE A 119 5.69 11.86 1.86
N ASP A 120 6.45 12.61 2.66
CA ASP A 120 7.03 12.16 3.92
C ASP A 120 5.93 11.79 4.93
N ALA A 121 4.88 12.60 5.04
CA ALA A 121 3.73 12.34 5.90
C ALA A 121 2.99 11.06 5.47
N THR A 122 2.76 10.88 4.17
CA THR A 122 2.17 9.64 3.65
C THR A 122 3.05 8.43 3.97
N LEU A 123 4.37 8.50 3.75
CA LEU A 123 5.28 7.40 4.06
C LEU A 123 5.32 7.09 5.57
N ALA A 124 5.31 8.10 6.43
CA ALA A 124 5.25 7.93 7.88
C ALA A 124 3.96 7.23 8.33
N LYS A 125 2.81 7.61 7.76
CA LYS A 125 1.53 6.96 8.04
C LYS A 125 1.51 5.49 7.57
N ILE A 126 2.08 5.21 6.39
CA ILE A 126 2.26 3.83 5.93
C ILE A 126 3.15 3.07 6.91
N ARG A 127 4.26 3.66 7.37
CA ARG A 127 5.20 3.01 8.30
C ARG A 127 4.51 2.59 9.59
N GLU A 128 3.71 3.47 10.17
CA GLU A 128 2.92 3.21 11.37
C GLU A 128 2.01 1.97 11.19
N ARG A 129 1.24 1.96 10.10
CA ARG A 129 0.28 0.87 9.82
C ARG A 129 0.97 -0.45 9.47
N VAL A 130 2.01 -0.41 8.65
CA VAL A 130 2.82 -1.58 8.29
C VAL A 130 3.51 -2.17 9.51
N SER A 131 4.08 -1.33 10.38
CA SER A 131 4.73 -1.81 11.61
C SER A 131 3.72 -2.48 12.54
N ALA A 132 2.53 -1.90 12.68
CA ALA A 132 1.45 -2.50 13.46
C ALA A 132 0.98 -3.85 12.86
N PHE A 133 0.90 -3.96 11.52
CA PHE A 133 0.57 -5.21 10.84
C PHE A 133 1.62 -6.29 11.05
N LEU A 134 2.90 -5.97 10.85
CA LEU A 134 4.00 -6.93 10.98
C LEU A 134 4.21 -7.41 12.42
N ALA A 135 3.71 -6.66 13.41
CA ALA A 135 3.71 -7.06 14.83
C ALA A 135 2.58 -8.05 15.19
N LEU A 136 1.63 -8.33 14.29
CA LEU A 136 0.53 -9.25 14.55
C LEU A 136 1.01 -10.72 14.61
N PRO A 137 0.44 -11.55 15.50
CA PRO A 137 0.73 -12.98 15.54
C PRO A 137 -0.01 -13.75 14.42
N LEU A 138 0.33 -13.47 13.16
CA LEU A 138 -0.40 -13.92 11.97
C LEU A 138 -0.64 -15.45 11.89
N LYS A 139 0.25 -16.26 12.47
CA LYS A 139 0.15 -17.73 12.46
C LYS A 139 -0.94 -18.30 13.37
N THR A 140 -1.38 -17.55 14.37
CA THR A 140 -2.33 -18.04 15.39
C THR A 140 -3.69 -17.35 15.30
N MET A 141 -3.83 -16.35 14.44
CA MET A 141 -5.08 -15.59 14.29
C MET A 141 -6.06 -16.31 13.36
N SER A 142 -7.33 -16.32 13.73
CA SER A 142 -8.41 -16.68 12.81
C SER A 142 -8.60 -15.59 11.74
N PRO A 143 -9.23 -15.91 10.60
CA PRO A 143 -9.56 -14.91 9.58
C PRO A 143 -10.34 -13.70 10.12
N ASP A 144 -11.29 -13.93 11.04
CA ASP A 144 -12.10 -12.85 11.64
C ASP A 144 -11.27 -11.95 12.56
N GLN A 145 -10.38 -12.53 13.36
CA GLN A 145 -9.45 -11.77 14.20
C GLN A 145 -8.51 -10.92 13.35
N LEU A 146 -7.95 -11.51 12.29
CA LEU A 146 -7.07 -10.80 11.37
C LEU A 146 -7.81 -9.66 10.67
N LYS A 147 -9.05 -9.90 10.23
CA LYS A 147 -9.91 -8.87 9.64
C LYS A 147 -10.18 -7.71 10.60
N ALA A 148 -10.47 -7.99 11.87
CA ALA A 148 -10.69 -6.97 12.89
C ALA A 148 -9.43 -6.12 13.12
N GLU A 149 -8.26 -6.75 13.24
CA GLU A 149 -6.99 -6.03 13.40
C GLU A 149 -6.63 -5.20 12.18
N LEU A 150 -6.84 -5.71 10.96
CA LEU A 150 -6.62 -4.93 9.74
C LEU A 150 -7.48 -3.67 9.68
N ASN A 151 -8.75 -3.76 10.11
CA ASN A 151 -9.63 -2.61 10.18
C ASN A 151 -9.15 -1.60 11.25
N ARG A 152 -8.73 -2.07 12.42
CA ARG A 152 -8.17 -1.24 13.50
C ARG A 152 -6.88 -0.53 13.05
N ILE A 153 -6.00 -1.23 12.35
CA ILE A 153 -4.77 -0.65 11.80
C ILE A 153 -5.11 0.44 10.78
N GLY A 154 -6.19 0.27 10.01
CA GLY A 154 -6.66 1.28 9.05
C GLY A 154 -7.09 2.59 9.68
N SER A 155 -7.38 2.63 10.98
CA SER A 155 -7.75 3.85 11.72
C SER A 155 -6.60 4.51 12.46
N LEU A 156 -5.38 3.93 12.42
CA LEU A 156 -4.17 4.64 12.85
C LEU A 156 -3.88 5.77 11.87
#